data_AF-A0A9X3C7J6-F1
#
_entry.id   AF-A0A9X3C7J6-F1
#
_cell.length_a   1.000
_cell.length_b   1.000
_cell.length_c   1.000
_cell.angle_alpha   90.00
_cell.angle_beta   90.00
_cell.angle_gamma   90.00
#
_symmetry.space_group_name_H-M   'P 1'
#
loop_
_entity.id
_entity.type
_entity.pdbx_description
1 polymer ?
#
loop_
_entity_poly.entity_id
_entity_poly.type
_entity_poly.pdbx_seq_one_letter_code
_entity_poly.pdbx_strand_id
1 'polypeptide(L)'
;MKFIFYIFITILFFISCSKNTNKNIGDNQKDTIKAPKNSFIEKKNCLEQIQGYKDRYGIIFSNYYQDEPLSFDFDNNKTIDTIAVLKSSYENGIGDCYPENSDSDFPVLLISKTINKKSKIFKIYNNVLKCNTPVYYEEIKINKSGFVISKDLIGNNGFYTKTYVSFRTNDFYVDSISAESWGWKQYKKTIQFKNKTFKLSKYKRTDIDSIRNILDKD
;
A
#
# COMPACT_ATOMS: atom_id res chain seq x y z
N MET A 1 3.27 -36.60 -49.28
CA MET A 1 3.60 -35.22 -48.83
C MET A 1 2.39 -34.31 -48.63
N LYS A 2 1.33 -34.37 -49.46
CA LYS A 2 0.13 -33.51 -49.28
C LYS A 2 -0.63 -33.73 -47.95
N PHE A 3 -0.68 -34.97 -47.44
CA PHE A 3 -1.40 -35.32 -46.21
C PHE A 3 -0.78 -34.70 -44.94
N ILE A 4 0.56 -34.65 -44.88
CA ILE A 4 1.31 -34.07 -43.76
C ILE A 4 1.13 -32.55 -43.71
N PHE A 5 0.99 -31.91 -44.87
CA PHE A 5 0.77 -30.47 -44.98
C PHE A 5 -0.59 -30.04 -44.41
N TYR A 6 -1.64 -30.85 -44.61
CA TYR A 6 -2.97 -30.60 -44.03
C TYR A 6 -3.01 -30.78 -42.50
N ILE A 7 -2.22 -31.72 -41.96
CA ILE A 7 -2.07 -31.89 -40.51
C ILE A 7 -1.37 -30.67 -39.89
N PHE A 8 -0.33 -30.15 -40.56
CA PHE A 8 0.36 -28.95 -40.09
C PHE A 8 -0.52 -27.70 -40.09
N ILE A 9 -1.36 -27.51 -41.12
CA ILE A 9 -2.29 -26.38 -41.21
C ILE A 9 -3.38 -26.46 -40.14
N THR A 10 -3.91 -27.66 -39.86
CA THR A 10 -4.92 -27.85 -38.82
C THR A 10 -4.34 -27.60 -37.42
N ILE A 11 -3.12 -28.04 -37.13
CA ILE A 11 -2.42 -27.74 -35.87
C ILE A 11 -2.17 -26.24 -35.71
N LEU A 12 -1.75 -25.54 -36.77
CA LEU A 12 -1.55 -24.09 -36.75
C LEU A 12 -2.86 -23.32 -36.49
N PHE A 13 -4.00 -23.80 -37.00
CA PHE A 13 -5.32 -23.24 -36.69
C PHE A 13 -5.72 -23.44 -35.21
N PHE A 14 -5.37 -24.57 -34.60
CA PHE A 14 -5.62 -24.79 -33.17
C PHE A 14 -4.72 -23.93 -32.27
N ILE A 15 -3.46 -23.68 -32.66
CA ILE A 15 -2.56 -22.80 -31.90
C ILE A 15 -2.98 -21.33 -32.01
N SER A 16 -3.47 -20.90 -33.19
CA SER A 16 -3.92 -19.52 -33.45
C SER A 16 -5.26 -19.16 -32.75
N CYS A 17 -6.05 -20.16 -32.36
CA CYS A 17 -7.27 -19.98 -31.57
C CYS A 17 -7.07 -20.04 -30.05
N SER A 18 -5.82 -20.03 -29.56
CA SER A 18 -5.54 -19.66 -28.17
C SER A 18 -5.69 -18.15 -28.01
N LYS A 19 -6.94 -17.67 -28.14
CA LYS A 19 -7.33 -16.34 -27.69
C LYS A 19 -6.82 -16.23 -26.26
N ASN A 20 -5.87 -15.32 -26.03
CA ASN A 20 -5.62 -14.75 -24.72
C ASN A 20 -6.98 -14.33 -24.19
N THR A 21 -7.56 -15.20 -23.38
CA THR A 21 -8.73 -14.86 -22.60
C THR A 21 -8.18 -13.88 -21.59
N ASN A 22 -8.30 -12.58 -21.89
CA ASN A 22 -8.47 -11.59 -20.85
C ASN A 22 -9.69 -12.07 -20.07
N LYS A 23 -9.44 -12.93 -19.08
CA LYS A 23 -10.39 -13.20 -18.01
C LYS A 23 -10.56 -11.84 -17.34
N ASN A 24 -11.57 -11.09 -17.79
CA ASN A 24 -12.18 -10.06 -16.99
C ASN A 24 -12.50 -10.73 -15.66
N ILE A 25 -11.65 -10.50 -14.67
CA ILE A 25 -11.83 -11.11 -13.37
C ILE A 25 -13.12 -10.51 -12.85
N GLY A 26 -14.13 -11.37 -12.72
CA GLY A 26 -15.51 -10.99 -12.44
C GLY A 26 -15.57 -9.95 -11.34
N ASP A 27 -16.29 -8.88 -11.63
CA ASP A 27 -16.44 -7.69 -10.82
C ASP A 27 -17.27 -8.04 -9.57
N ASN A 28 -16.65 -8.71 -8.58
CA ASN A 28 -17.38 -9.28 -7.44
C ASN A 28 -16.98 -8.69 -6.09
N GLN A 29 -18.04 -8.36 -5.34
CA GLN A 29 -18.17 -7.84 -3.97
C GLN A 29 -17.67 -6.41 -3.67
N LYS A 30 -18.55 -5.65 -3.00
CA LYS A 30 -18.33 -4.28 -2.48
C LYS A 30 -17.14 -4.19 -1.52
N ASP A 31 -16.77 -5.30 -0.88
CA ASP A 31 -15.70 -5.36 0.11
C ASP A 31 -14.36 -5.80 -0.49
N THR A 32 -14.22 -5.77 -1.82
CA THR A 32 -12.99 -6.20 -2.48
C THR A 32 -12.05 -5.03 -2.73
N ILE A 33 -10.80 -5.10 -2.23
CA ILE A 33 -9.74 -4.15 -2.63
C ILE A 33 -9.13 -4.62 -3.94
N LYS A 34 -9.35 -3.83 -5.00
CA LYS A 34 -8.90 -4.12 -6.36
C LYS A 34 -7.53 -3.51 -6.64
N ALA A 35 -6.83 -4.07 -7.62
CA ALA A 35 -5.66 -3.43 -8.20
C ALA A 35 -6.03 -2.09 -8.86
N PRO A 36 -5.10 -1.13 -8.95
CA PRO A 36 -5.32 0.12 -9.69
C PRO A 36 -5.70 -0.15 -11.15
N LYS A 37 -6.64 0.64 -11.70
CA LYS A 37 -7.12 0.44 -13.08
C LYS A 37 -6.05 0.64 -14.16
N ASN A 38 -5.02 1.44 -13.86
CA ASN A 38 -3.98 1.84 -14.79
C ASN A 38 -2.58 1.30 -14.39
N SER A 39 -2.51 0.23 -13.60
CA SER A 39 -1.21 -0.37 -13.25
C SER A 39 -0.55 -0.92 -14.52
N PHE A 40 0.55 -0.29 -14.95
CA PHE A 40 1.33 -0.78 -16.09
C PHE A 40 2.24 -1.91 -15.62
N ILE A 41 2.12 -3.08 -16.26
CA ILE A 41 2.86 -4.28 -15.89
C ILE A 41 3.66 -4.68 -17.11
N GLU A 42 4.94 -4.32 -17.10
CA GLU A 42 5.82 -4.43 -18.28
C GLU A 42 6.16 -5.87 -18.64
N LYS A 43 6.20 -6.76 -17.64
CA LYS A 43 6.75 -8.11 -17.76
C LYS A 43 5.65 -9.16 -17.57
N LYS A 44 5.54 -10.08 -18.53
CA LYS A 44 4.53 -11.15 -18.55
C LYS A 44 4.56 -12.04 -17.30
N ASN A 45 5.75 -12.32 -16.78
CA ASN A 45 6.01 -13.14 -15.59
C ASN A 45 5.35 -12.54 -14.33
N CYS A 46 5.16 -11.23 -14.34
CA CYS A 46 4.64 -10.45 -13.23
C CYS A 46 3.11 -10.42 -13.23
N LEU A 47 2.50 -10.49 -14.43
CA LEU A 47 1.06 -10.65 -14.58
C LEU A 47 0.59 -11.94 -13.90
N GLU A 48 1.33 -13.03 -14.06
CA GLU A 48 1.00 -14.33 -13.44
C GLU A 48 1.04 -14.26 -11.91
N GLN A 49 2.00 -13.52 -11.33
CA GLN A 49 2.16 -13.40 -9.88
C GLN A 49 1.04 -12.59 -9.20
N ILE A 50 0.50 -11.58 -9.89
CA ILE A 50 -0.52 -10.69 -9.32
C ILE A 50 -1.95 -11.07 -9.70
N GLN A 51 -2.13 -12.14 -10.47
CA GLN A 51 -3.45 -12.52 -10.96
C GLN A 51 -4.31 -13.07 -9.82
N GLY A 52 -5.56 -12.63 -9.76
CA GLY A 52 -6.55 -13.13 -8.80
C GLY A 52 -6.59 -12.36 -7.47
N TYR A 53 -7.16 -13.02 -6.47
CA TYR A 53 -7.49 -12.44 -5.17
C TYR A 53 -7.18 -13.43 -4.05
N LYS A 54 -6.97 -12.90 -2.84
CA LYS A 54 -6.82 -13.65 -1.59
C LYS A 54 -7.77 -13.11 -0.53
N ASP A 55 -8.18 -13.98 0.40
CA ASP A 55 -9.01 -13.64 1.56
C ASP A 55 -8.15 -13.66 2.83
N ARG A 56 -7.99 -12.50 3.47
CA ARG A 56 -7.35 -12.36 4.80
C ARG A 56 -7.97 -11.19 5.54
N TYR A 57 -7.82 -11.14 6.86
CA TYR A 57 -8.26 -9.98 7.68
C TYR A 57 -9.77 -9.67 7.59
N GLY A 58 -10.58 -10.64 7.13
CA GLY A 58 -12.01 -10.46 6.86
C GLY A 58 -12.31 -9.66 5.60
N ILE A 59 -11.36 -9.59 4.64
CA ILE A 59 -11.50 -8.90 3.36
C ILE A 59 -10.89 -9.71 2.21
N ILE A 60 -11.48 -9.57 1.02
CA ILE A 60 -10.90 -10.08 -0.22
C ILE A 60 -10.08 -8.96 -0.87
N PHE A 61 -8.82 -9.20 -1.23
CA PHE A 61 -8.00 -8.21 -1.93
C PHE A 61 -7.14 -8.83 -3.02
N SER A 62 -6.81 -8.01 -4.01
CA SER A 62 -6.06 -8.44 -5.19
C SER A 62 -4.66 -8.95 -4.80
N ASN A 63 -4.20 -9.99 -5.49
CA ASN A 63 -2.83 -10.49 -5.39
C ASN A 63 -1.78 -9.46 -5.84
N TYR A 64 -2.21 -8.37 -6.47
CA TYR A 64 -1.41 -7.17 -6.67
C TYR A 64 -0.82 -6.63 -5.35
N TYR A 65 -1.45 -6.83 -4.19
CA TYR A 65 -0.90 -6.35 -2.92
C TYR A 65 -0.19 -7.45 -2.11
N GLN A 66 0.99 -7.14 -1.59
CA GLN A 66 1.65 -7.85 -0.49
C GLN A 66 1.22 -7.25 0.85
N ASP A 67 0.94 -8.11 1.82
CA ASP A 67 0.51 -7.70 3.15
C ASP A 67 1.63 -7.86 4.18
N GLU A 68 1.90 -6.78 4.93
CA GLU A 68 2.81 -6.74 6.08
C GLU A 68 2.00 -6.62 7.38
N PRO A 69 1.66 -7.75 8.04
CA PRO A 69 0.84 -7.72 9.26
C PRO A 69 1.66 -7.41 10.51
N LEU A 70 1.05 -6.64 11.40
CA LEU A 70 1.52 -6.28 12.72
C LEU A 70 0.43 -6.60 13.76
N SER A 71 0.73 -7.52 14.66
CA SER A 71 -0.19 -7.97 15.72
C SER A 71 -0.20 -7.00 16.90
N PHE A 72 -1.38 -6.49 17.27
CA PHE A 72 -1.51 -5.49 18.34
C PHE A 72 -2.91 -5.48 18.97
N ASP A 73 -3.01 -5.55 20.30
CA ASP A 73 -4.26 -5.32 21.03
C ASP A 73 -4.37 -3.82 21.38
N PHE A 74 -5.05 -3.05 20.52
CA PHE A 74 -5.12 -1.59 20.66
C PHE A 74 -6.26 -1.10 21.58
N ASP A 75 -7.22 -1.95 21.91
CA ASP A 75 -8.38 -1.63 22.75
C ASP A 75 -8.36 -2.36 24.11
N ASN A 76 -7.30 -3.14 24.38
CA ASN A 76 -7.07 -3.91 25.59
C ASN A 76 -8.19 -4.93 25.88
N ASN A 77 -8.74 -5.53 24.83
CA ASN A 77 -9.83 -6.50 24.93
C ASN A 77 -9.32 -7.96 25.14
N LYS A 78 -8.00 -8.16 25.28
CA LYS A 78 -7.31 -9.46 25.40
C LYS A 78 -7.34 -10.33 24.14
N THR A 79 -7.80 -9.79 23.01
CA THR A 79 -7.71 -10.40 21.69
C THR A 79 -6.70 -9.64 20.85
N ILE A 80 -5.92 -10.36 20.06
CA ILE A 80 -4.93 -9.74 19.19
C ILE A 80 -5.66 -9.19 17.95
N ASP A 81 -5.66 -7.87 17.79
CA ASP A 81 -6.05 -7.22 16.54
C ASP A 81 -4.87 -7.20 15.56
N THR A 82 -5.14 -6.94 14.28
CA THR A 82 -4.11 -6.91 13.24
C THR A 82 -4.16 -5.61 12.46
N ILE A 83 -3.04 -4.91 12.45
CA ILE A 83 -2.76 -3.80 11.54
C ILE A 83 -1.98 -4.38 10.36
N ALA A 84 -2.50 -4.30 9.15
CA ALA A 84 -1.82 -4.78 7.95
C ALA A 84 -1.58 -3.63 6.98
N VAL A 85 -0.35 -3.52 6.47
CA VAL A 85 -0.04 -2.63 5.36
C VAL A 85 -0.09 -3.44 4.07
N LEU A 86 -1.00 -3.09 3.16
CA LEU A 86 -1.05 -3.65 1.83
C LEU A 86 -0.21 -2.79 0.90
N LYS A 87 0.98 -3.25 0.51
CA LYS A 87 1.85 -2.59 -0.47
C LYS A 87 1.68 -3.26 -1.83
N SER A 88 1.90 -2.55 -2.92
CA SER A 88 1.98 -3.16 -4.25
C SER A 88 3.10 -4.22 -4.27
N SER A 89 2.81 -5.37 -4.85
CA SER A 89 3.65 -6.58 -4.86
C SER A 89 4.83 -6.45 -5.82
N TYR A 90 5.72 -5.48 -5.60
CA TYR A 90 6.86 -5.19 -6.49
C TYR A 90 8.07 -4.61 -5.76
N GLU A 91 8.66 -5.33 -4.80
CA GLU A 91 9.93 -4.89 -4.17
C GLU A 91 11.09 -5.91 -4.31
N ASN A 92 12.16 -5.42 -4.94
CA ASN A 92 13.62 -5.58 -4.73
C ASN A 92 14.33 -6.95 -4.89
N GLY A 93 14.35 -7.48 -6.12
CA GLY A 93 15.33 -8.41 -6.70
C GLY A 93 15.70 -8.10 -8.17
N ILE A 94 16.87 -8.57 -8.62
CA ILE A 94 17.25 -8.48 -10.05
C ILE A 94 16.22 -9.27 -10.87
N GLY A 95 15.40 -8.57 -11.67
CA GLY A 95 14.27 -9.16 -12.41
C GLY A 95 12.92 -8.53 -12.12
N ASP A 96 12.85 -7.60 -11.15
CA ASP A 96 11.62 -7.01 -10.65
C ASP A 96 10.68 -6.37 -11.66
N CYS A 97 9.42 -6.38 -11.28
CA CYS A 97 8.27 -5.94 -12.02
C CYS A 97 7.76 -4.61 -11.48
N TYR A 98 8.64 -3.63 -11.26
CA TYR A 98 8.18 -2.32 -10.83
C TYR A 98 7.22 -1.74 -11.88
N PRO A 99 6.01 -1.29 -11.50
CA PRO A 99 5.40 -0.21 -12.26
C PRO A 99 6.35 0.99 -12.14
N GLU A 100 6.70 1.64 -13.25
CA GLU A 100 7.27 2.98 -13.18
C GLU A 100 6.31 3.83 -12.35
N ASN A 101 6.74 4.26 -11.14
CA ASN A 101 6.00 5.01 -10.14
C ASN A 101 4.74 5.68 -10.71
N SER A 102 3.61 4.97 -10.71
CA SER A 102 2.37 5.59 -11.12
C SER A 102 1.81 6.28 -9.89
N ASP A 103 1.30 7.50 -10.04
CA ASP A 103 0.51 8.20 -9.01
C ASP A 103 -0.76 7.42 -8.59
N SER A 104 -0.91 6.15 -9.00
CA SER A 104 -2.03 5.27 -8.70
C SER A 104 -1.66 4.07 -7.82
N ASP A 105 -0.37 3.84 -7.57
CA ASP A 105 0.10 2.84 -6.63
C ASP A 105 0.13 3.49 -5.24
N PHE A 106 -0.76 3.10 -4.32
CA PHE A 106 -0.75 3.59 -2.94
C PHE A 106 -0.93 2.45 -1.96
N PRO A 107 -0.10 2.36 -0.91
CA PRO A 107 -0.32 1.38 0.14
C PRO A 107 -1.62 1.63 0.88
N VAL A 108 -2.30 0.55 1.25
CA VAL A 108 -3.54 0.61 2.05
C VAL A 108 -3.23 0.15 3.47
N LEU A 109 -3.58 0.98 4.45
CA LEU A 109 -3.54 0.61 5.85
C LEU A 109 -4.87 -0.03 6.25
N LEU A 110 -4.83 -1.32 6.56
CA LEU A 110 -5.95 -2.09 7.07
C LEU A 110 -5.83 -2.32 8.56
N ILE A 111 -6.93 -2.20 9.28
CA ILE A 111 -7.02 -2.58 10.68
C ILE A 111 -8.19 -3.53 10.80
N SER A 112 -7.90 -4.74 11.27
CA SER A 112 -8.87 -5.81 11.47
C SER A 112 -8.89 -6.27 12.92
N LYS A 113 -10.07 -6.66 13.40
CA LYS A 113 -10.25 -7.25 14.72
C LYS A 113 -10.60 -8.72 14.60
N THR A 114 -10.02 -9.55 15.45
CA THR A 114 -10.34 -10.99 15.48
C THR A 114 -11.38 -11.26 16.55
N ILE A 115 -12.62 -11.51 16.12
CA ILE A 115 -13.75 -11.80 17.02
C ILE A 115 -14.18 -13.25 16.80
N ASN A 116 -14.17 -14.07 17.85
CA ASN A 116 -14.57 -15.48 17.78
C ASN A 116 -13.84 -16.27 16.68
N LYS A 117 -12.52 -16.14 16.60
CA LYS A 117 -11.65 -16.76 15.57
C LYS A 117 -11.95 -16.33 14.12
N LYS A 118 -12.75 -15.28 13.93
CA LYS A 118 -13.04 -14.69 12.62
C LYS A 118 -12.55 -13.25 12.60
N SER A 119 -11.62 -12.96 11.71
CA SER A 119 -11.19 -11.58 11.48
C SER A 119 -12.29 -10.80 10.76
N LYS A 120 -12.48 -9.56 11.18
CA LYS A 120 -13.37 -8.60 10.54
C LYS A 120 -12.63 -7.28 10.35
N ILE A 121 -12.87 -6.65 9.21
CA ILE A 121 -12.38 -5.30 8.95
C ILE A 121 -12.96 -4.35 10.01
N PHE A 122 -12.09 -3.54 10.58
CA PHE A 122 -12.48 -2.45 11.48
C PHE A 122 -12.32 -1.09 10.81
N LYS A 123 -11.17 -0.84 10.17
CA LYS A 123 -10.89 0.41 9.43
C LYS A 123 -10.02 0.14 8.20
N ILE A 124 -10.22 0.97 7.17
CA ILE A 124 -9.41 1.01 5.95
C ILE A 124 -8.99 2.46 5.71
N TYR A 125 -7.70 2.69 5.45
CA TYR A 125 -7.17 4.00 5.11
C TYR A 125 -6.29 3.94 3.85
N ASN A 126 -6.67 4.70 2.83
CA ASN A 126 -5.98 4.72 1.52
C ASN A 126 -5.09 5.97 1.34
N ASN A 127 -5.09 6.88 2.33
CA ASN A 127 -4.49 8.22 2.23
C ASN A 127 -3.45 8.50 3.33
N VAL A 128 -3.19 7.51 4.19
CA VAL A 128 -2.31 7.64 5.35
C VAL A 128 -0.85 7.37 4.99
N LEU A 129 -0.62 6.43 4.06
CA LEU A 129 0.70 5.99 3.62
C LEU A 129 0.96 6.44 2.17
N LYS A 130 2.23 6.48 1.79
CA LYS A 130 2.68 6.68 0.40
C LYS A 130 3.51 5.50 -0.06
N CYS A 131 3.67 5.36 -1.38
CA CYS A 131 4.57 4.36 -1.92
C CYS A 131 6.01 4.58 -1.47
N ASN A 132 6.66 3.47 -1.13
CA ASN A 132 8.10 3.44 -0.96
C ASN A 132 8.74 3.69 -2.33
N THR A 133 9.56 4.72 -2.41
CA THR A 133 10.39 5.01 -3.59
C THR A 133 11.84 4.99 -3.13
N PRO A 134 12.83 4.94 -4.03
CA PRO A 134 14.25 4.91 -3.61
C PRO A 134 14.67 6.07 -2.68
N VAL A 135 13.92 7.17 -2.70
CA VAL A 135 14.13 8.37 -1.87
C VAL A 135 13.15 8.46 -0.69
N TYR A 136 12.31 7.46 -0.50
CA TYR A 136 11.21 7.46 0.47
C TYR A 136 11.09 6.11 1.16
N TYR A 137 11.29 6.11 2.48
CA TYR A 137 11.01 4.96 3.33
C TYR A 137 9.90 5.30 4.32
N GLU A 138 8.92 4.41 4.46
CA GLU A 138 7.87 4.52 5.46
C GLU A 138 7.65 3.20 6.21
N GLU A 139 7.52 3.30 7.53
CA GLU A 139 7.43 2.17 8.45
C GLU A 139 6.34 2.42 9.49
N ILE A 140 5.63 1.37 9.88
CA ILE A 140 4.70 1.41 11.01
C ILE A 140 5.29 0.61 12.17
N LYS A 141 5.37 1.26 13.34
CA LYS A 141 5.75 0.61 14.59
C LYS A 141 4.62 0.71 15.61
N ILE A 142 4.25 -0.42 16.18
CA ILE A 142 3.24 -0.49 17.24
C ILE A 142 3.77 0.19 18.52
N ASN A 143 2.88 0.86 19.26
CA ASN A 143 3.13 1.35 20.60
C ASN A 143 2.03 0.84 21.55
N LYS A 144 2.12 1.07 22.87
CA LYS A 144 1.18 0.52 23.86
C LYS A 144 -0.30 0.83 23.62
N SER A 145 -0.63 1.91 22.90
CA SER A 145 -2.01 2.41 22.76
C SER A 145 -2.34 2.86 21.33
N GLY A 146 -1.62 2.36 20.33
CA GLY A 146 -1.68 2.81 18.95
C GLY A 146 -0.43 2.43 18.17
N PHE A 147 -0.02 3.31 17.26
CA PHE A 147 1.16 3.08 16.42
C PHE A 147 1.80 4.40 16.00
N VAL A 148 3.02 4.30 15.49
CA VAL A 148 3.79 5.42 14.95
C VAL A 148 4.08 5.12 13.49
N ILE A 149 3.73 6.06 12.63
CA ILE A 149 4.14 6.04 11.22
C ILE A 149 5.44 6.85 11.15
N SER A 150 6.55 6.17 10.89
CA SER A 150 7.86 6.78 10.70
C SER A 150 8.15 6.90 9.22
N LYS A 151 8.83 7.98 8.84
CA LYS A 151 9.15 8.25 7.45
C LYS A 151 10.47 8.96 7.31
N ASP A 152 11.24 8.53 6.32
CA ASP A 152 12.53 9.09 5.94
C ASP A 152 12.42 9.54 4.49
N LEU A 153 12.65 10.83 4.26
CA LEU A 153 12.85 11.40 2.93
C LEU A 153 14.36 11.55 2.75
N ILE A 154 14.91 10.71 1.88
CA ILE A 154 16.35 10.59 1.66
C ILE A 154 16.73 11.43 0.43
N GLY A 155 17.70 12.33 0.61
CA GLY A 155 18.26 13.24 -0.40
C GLY A 155 19.47 13.98 0.18
N ASN A 156 19.93 15.07 -0.47
CA ASN A 156 21.09 15.85 0.01
C ASN A 156 20.90 16.46 1.42
N ASN A 157 19.65 16.72 1.81
CA ASN A 157 19.25 17.01 3.18
C ASN A 157 18.10 16.05 3.53
N GLY A 158 18.25 15.27 4.60
CA GLY A 158 17.25 14.28 4.99
C GLY A 158 16.15 14.91 5.85
N PHE A 159 14.91 14.53 5.63
CA PHE A 159 13.80 14.83 6.53
C PHE A 159 13.23 13.55 7.12
N TYR A 160 13.10 13.54 8.44
CA TYR A 160 12.53 12.47 9.21
C TYR A 160 11.22 12.93 9.83
N THR A 161 10.15 12.14 9.71
CA THR A 161 8.87 12.43 10.35
C THR A 161 8.33 11.25 11.14
N LYS A 162 7.70 11.55 12.28
CA LYS A 162 6.93 10.58 13.08
C LYS A 162 5.53 11.12 13.27
N THR A 163 4.54 10.38 12.79
CA THR A 163 3.12 10.63 13.09
C THR A 163 2.67 9.65 14.15
N TYR A 164 2.33 10.17 15.33
CA TYR A 164 1.87 9.38 16.47
C TYR A 164 0.35 9.22 16.40
N VAL A 165 -0.11 7.98 16.41
CA VAL A 165 -1.52 7.61 16.36
C VAL A 165 -1.89 6.87 17.63
N SER A 166 -3.01 7.23 18.25
CA SER A 166 -3.62 6.47 19.34
C SER A 166 -5.01 5.96 18.99
N PHE A 167 -5.35 4.83 19.58
CA PHE A 167 -6.72 4.35 19.65
C PHE A 167 -7.39 4.88 20.92
N ARG A 168 -8.52 5.55 20.77
CA ARG A 168 -9.36 6.01 21.89
C ARG A 168 -10.81 6.12 21.41
N THR A 169 -11.79 5.99 22.29
CA THR A 169 -13.21 6.20 21.92
C THR A 169 -13.65 5.44 20.65
N ASN A 170 -13.18 4.19 20.49
CA ASN A 170 -13.46 3.33 19.33
C ASN A 170 -13.03 3.90 17.95
N ASP A 171 -12.00 4.74 17.89
CA ASP A 171 -11.46 5.28 16.65
C ASP A 171 -9.95 5.60 16.78
N PHE A 172 -9.28 5.80 15.65
CA PHE A 172 -7.86 6.19 15.60
C PHE A 172 -7.69 7.69 15.39
N TYR A 173 -6.76 8.29 16.11
CA TYR A 173 -6.50 9.73 16.11
C TYR A 173 -5.03 10.04 15.98
N VAL A 174 -4.70 11.10 15.23
CA VAL A 174 -3.36 11.66 15.20
C VAL A 174 -3.18 12.55 16.43
N ASP A 175 -2.24 12.19 17.29
CA ASP A 175 -1.94 12.95 18.51
C ASP A 175 -0.86 14.00 18.28
N SER A 176 0.15 13.65 17.50
CA SER A 176 1.21 14.58 17.14
C SER A 176 1.93 14.17 15.87
N ILE A 177 2.56 15.17 15.25
CA ILE A 177 3.49 14.98 14.13
C ILE A 177 4.80 15.63 14.54
N SER A 178 5.87 14.84 14.56
CA SER A 178 7.23 15.32 14.74
C SER A 178 7.93 15.33 13.39
N ALA A 179 8.67 16.39 13.11
CA ALA A 179 9.53 16.51 11.94
C ALA A 179 10.94 16.92 12.41
N GLU A 180 11.96 16.28 11.85
CA GLU A 180 13.36 16.51 12.12
C GLU A 180 14.14 16.53 10.81
N SER A 181 15.03 17.50 10.58
CA SER A 181 15.92 17.53 9.42
C SER A 181 17.36 17.30 9.83
N TRP A 182 18.10 16.59 8.98
CA TRP A 182 19.49 16.22 9.22
C TRP A 182 20.34 16.96 8.16
N GLY A 183 21.39 17.65 8.60
CA GLY A 183 22.21 18.54 7.76
C GLY A 183 22.75 19.75 8.54
N TRP A 184 23.31 20.74 7.84
CA TRP A 184 23.94 21.92 8.45
C TRP A 184 23.00 22.82 9.27
N LYS A 185 21.70 22.84 8.95
CA LYS A 185 20.67 23.52 9.75
C LYS A 185 19.60 22.50 10.15
N GLN A 186 19.74 21.99 11.36
CA GLN A 186 18.80 21.01 11.92
C GLN A 186 17.51 21.71 12.34
N TYR A 187 16.41 21.34 11.70
CA TYR A 187 15.07 21.73 12.09
C TYR A 187 14.47 20.61 12.93
N LYS A 188 13.88 20.94 14.07
CA LYS A 188 13.10 19.98 14.86
C LYS A 188 11.84 20.65 15.35
N LYS A 189 10.68 20.10 14.98
CA LYS A 189 9.39 20.62 15.43
C LYS A 189 8.42 19.48 15.67
N THR A 190 7.66 19.60 16.76
CA THR A 190 6.54 18.71 17.05
C THR A 190 5.27 19.53 17.14
N ILE A 191 4.28 19.16 16.33
CA ILE A 191 2.92 19.72 16.38
C ILE A 191 2.08 18.73 17.18
N GLN A 192 1.50 19.19 18.29
CA GLN A 192 0.60 18.40 19.12
C GLN A 192 -0.84 18.84 18.87
N PHE A 193 -1.73 17.88 18.63
CA PHE A 193 -3.16 18.13 18.47
C PHE A 193 -3.87 18.03 19.84
N LYS A 194 -3.47 18.90 20.78
CA LYS A 194 -4.11 18.99 22.10
C LYS A 194 -5.55 19.52 21.94
N ASN A 195 -6.52 18.84 22.55
CA ASN A 195 -7.95 19.20 22.64
C ASN A 195 -8.81 19.09 21.37
N LYS A 196 -8.23 18.85 20.19
CA LYS A 196 -9.00 18.54 18.96
C LYS A 196 -8.75 17.10 18.58
N THR A 197 -9.80 16.29 18.64
CA THR A 197 -9.78 14.90 18.17
C THR A 197 -9.56 14.87 16.65
N PHE A 198 -8.31 14.84 16.21
CA PHE A 198 -7.95 14.76 14.79
C PHE A 198 -8.00 13.30 14.33
N LYS A 199 -9.15 12.88 13.81
CA LYS A 199 -9.36 11.51 13.33
C LYS A 199 -8.37 11.16 12.23
N LEU A 200 -7.78 9.97 12.29
CA LEU A 200 -6.87 9.46 11.26
C LEU A 200 -7.54 9.41 9.89
N SER A 201 -8.86 9.20 9.82
CA SER A 201 -9.61 9.23 8.55
C SER A 201 -9.57 10.58 7.82
N LYS A 202 -9.31 11.67 8.55
CA LYS A 202 -9.15 13.02 8.01
C LYS A 202 -7.69 13.40 7.77
N TYR A 203 -6.75 12.54 8.18
CA TYR A 203 -5.33 12.77 7.98
C TYR A 203 -4.98 12.56 6.50
N LYS A 204 -4.41 13.60 5.90
CA LYS A 204 -3.79 13.54 4.58
C LYS A 204 -2.46 14.25 4.68
N ARG A 205 -1.42 13.64 4.11
CA ARG A 205 -0.09 14.23 4.03
C ARG A 205 0.24 14.52 2.57
N THR A 206 0.81 15.70 2.34
CA THR A 206 1.39 16.12 1.07
C THR A 206 2.77 16.65 1.36
N ASP A 207 3.77 16.16 0.63
CA ASP A 207 5.12 16.69 0.68
C ASP A 207 5.26 17.72 -0.44
N ILE A 208 5.82 18.88 -0.12
CA ILE A 208 5.99 19.99 -1.06
C ILE A 208 7.46 20.37 -1.06
N ASP A 209 8.13 20.22 -2.20
CA ASP A 209 9.46 20.80 -2.41
C ASP A 209 9.30 22.28 -2.76
N SER A 210 9.36 23.13 -1.74
CA SER A 210 9.18 24.58 -1.90
C SER A 210 10.32 25.27 -2.65
N ILE A 211 11.47 24.61 -2.87
CA ILE A 211 12.62 25.20 -3.57
C ILE A 211 12.48 25.06 -5.10
N ARG A 212 11.90 23.95 -5.59
CA ARG A 212 11.66 23.77 -7.04
C ARG A 212 10.62 24.72 -7.63
N ASN A 213 9.58 25.07 -6.87
CA ASN A 213 8.53 25.99 -7.34
C ASN A 213 9.02 27.41 -7.68
N ILE A 214 10.22 27.79 -7.24
CA ILE A 214 10.82 29.10 -7.54
C ILE A 214 11.67 29.02 -8.82
N LEU A 215 12.25 27.86 -9.14
CA LEU A 215 13.15 27.67 -10.28
C LEU A 215 12.42 27.23 -11.56
N ASP A 216 11.24 26.61 -11.46
CA ASP A 216 10.42 26.22 -12.63
C ASP A 216 9.52 27.38 -13.15
N LYS A 217 9.81 28.62 -12.74
CA LYS A 217 9.11 29.84 -13.19
C LYS A 217 9.95 30.77 -14.07
N ASP A 218 11.13 30.32 -14.49
CA ASP A 218 11.98 31.03 -15.46
C ASP A 218 11.97 30.34 -16.83
#